data_AF-A0A3B8XHH5-F1
#
_entry.id   AF-A0A3B8XHH5-F1
#
_cell.length_a   1.000
_cell.length_b   1.000
_cell.length_c   1.000
_cell.angle_alpha   90.00
_cell.angle_beta   90.00
_cell.angle_gamma   90.00
#
_symmetry.space_group_name_H-M   'P 1'
#
loop_
_entity.id
_entity.type
_entity.pdbx_description
1 polymer ?
#
loop_
_entity_poly.entity_id
_entity_poly.type
_entity_poly.pdbx_seq_one_letter_code
_entity_poly.pdbx_strand_id
1 'polypeptide(L)'
;KELKQELTEIRRESVKLVRSLRPEQMPRGGLHPQVGRLTVDELLHEWVHHDSNHLRQALGNVQANVWQNMGNARRFTRPEQ
;
A
#
# COMPACT_ATOMS: atom_id res chain seq x y z
N LYS A 1 1.61 18.55 5.31
CA LYS A 1 0.89 18.10 6.54
C LYS A 1 -0.55 17.73 6.22
N GLU A 2 -1.22 18.51 5.37
CA GLU A 2 -2.57 18.30 4.83
C GLU A 2 -2.80 16.88 4.25
N LEU A 3 -2.03 16.44 3.25
CA LEU A 3 -2.23 15.12 2.62
C LEU A 3 -2.15 13.92 3.58
N LYS A 4 -1.30 14.02 4.62
CA LYS A 4 -1.21 12.96 5.65
C LYS A 4 -2.50 12.92 6.48
N GLN A 5 -3.02 14.09 6.84
CA GLN A 5 -4.23 14.20 7.64
C GLN A 5 -5.42 13.68 6.83
N GLU A 6 -5.57 14.16 5.60
CA GLU A 6 -6.57 13.71 4.64
C GLU A 6 -6.55 12.18 4.46
N LEU A 7 -5.36 11.61 4.15
CA LEU A 7 -5.21 10.15 4.02
C LEU A 7 -5.65 9.40 5.28
N THR A 8 -5.28 9.91 6.46
CA THR A 8 -5.60 9.26 7.73
C THR A 8 -7.09 9.34 8.04
N GLU A 9 -7.74 10.46 7.73
CA GLU A 9 -9.17 10.67 7.91
C GLU A 9 -9.98 9.76 6.98
N ILE A 10 -9.65 9.76 5.68
CA ILE A 10 -10.28 8.86 4.70
C ILE A 10 -10.08 7.40 5.13
N ARG A 11 -8.87 7.00 5.53
CA ARG A 11 -8.59 5.63 5.98
C ARG A 11 -9.47 5.21 7.16
N ARG A 12 -9.69 6.09 8.14
CA ARG A 12 -10.55 5.76 9.29
C ARG A 12 -11.99 5.51 8.85
N GLU A 13 -12.54 6.37 8.00
CA GLU A 13 -13.91 6.19 7.50
C GLU A 13 -14.05 4.96 6.61
N SER A 14 -13.07 4.70 5.73
CA SER A 14 -13.07 3.51 4.90
C SER A 14 -12.98 2.22 5.73
N VAL A 15 -12.17 2.18 6.79
CA VAL A 15 -12.10 1.02 7.70
C VAL A 15 -13.42 0.82 8.45
N LYS A 16 -14.11 1.90 8.86
CA LYS A 16 -15.46 1.78 9.45
C LYS A 16 -16.44 1.16 8.46
N LEU A 17 -16.42 1.59 7.20
CA LEU A 17 -17.24 1.03 6.14
C LEU A 17 -16.95 -0.47 5.96
N VAL A 18 -15.68 -0.86 5.82
CA VAL A 18 -15.30 -2.27 5.64
C VAL A 18 -15.75 -3.13 6.83
N ARG A 19 -15.60 -2.63 8.07
CA ARG A 19 -16.05 -3.33 9.28
C ARG A 19 -17.57 -3.48 9.38
N SER A 20 -18.33 -2.67 8.65
CA SER A 20 -19.79 -2.77 8.61
C SER A 20 -20.30 -3.84 7.63
N LEU A 21 -19.42 -4.39 6.78
CA LEU A 21 -19.79 -5.41 5.80
C LEU A 21 -20.05 -6.75 6.49
N ARG A 22 -21.15 -7.39 6.11
CA ARG A 22 -21.44 -8.77 6.50
C ARG A 22 -20.69 -9.78 5.63
N PRO A 23 -20.41 -10.99 6.12
CA PRO A 23 -19.72 -12.02 5.34
C PRO A 23 -20.36 -12.31 3.98
N GLU A 24 -21.69 -12.30 3.89
CA GLU A 24 -22.42 -12.58 2.64
C GLU A 24 -22.27 -11.45 1.59
N GLN A 25 -21.72 -10.30 1.99
CA GLN A 25 -21.45 -9.19 1.09
C GLN A 25 -20.07 -9.30 0.42
N MET A 26 -19.14 -10.10 0.95
CA MET A 26 -17.79 -10.25 0.41
C MET A 26 -17.75 -10.83 -1.02
N PRO A 27 -18.59 -11.84 -1.37
CA PRO A 27 -18.63 -12.38 -2.73
C PRO A 27 -19.32 -11.47 -3.75
N ARG A 28 -19.97 -10.38 -3.32
CA ARG A 28 -20.59 -9.41 -4.23
C ARG A 28 -19.49 -8.77 -5.08
N GLY A 29 -19.79 -8.50 -6.34
CA GLY A 29 -18.79 -8.00 -7.27
C GLY A 29 -19.40 -7.24 -8.44
N GLY A 30 -18.52 -6.60 -9.20
CA GLY A 30 -18.84 -5.90 -10.45
C GLY A 30 -17.90 -6.32 -11.57
N LEU A 31 -18.16 -5.83 -12.79
CA LEU A 31 -17.29 -6.05 -13.95
C LEU A 31 -16.37 -4.84 -14.13
N HIS A 32 -15.08 -5.03 -13.92
CA HIS A 32 -14.05 -4.07 -14.27
C HIS A 32 -13.73 -4.19 -15.77
N PRO A 33 -13.64 -3.08 -16.53
CA PRO A 33 -13.48 -3.12 -17.98
C PRO A 33 -12.21 -3.82 -18.47
N GLN A 34 -11.17 -3.89 -17.63
CA GLN A 34 -9.88 -4.49 -18.02
C GLN A 34 -9.62 -5.89 -17.44
N VAL A 35 -10.12 -6.18 -16.23
CA VAL A 35 -9.75 -7.41 -15.50
C VAL A 35 -10.94 -8.33 -15.25
N GLY A 36 -12.12 -7.98 -15.78
CA GLY A 36 -13.33 -8.78 -15.64
C GLY A 36 -13.94 -8.65 -14.25
N ARG A 37 -14.55 -9.74 -13.76
CA ARG A 37 -15.29 -9.73 -12.50
C ARG A 37 -14.34 -9.55 -11.31
N LEU A 38 -14.63 -8.58 -10.44
CA LEU A 38 -13.96 -8.38 -9.16
C LEU A 38 -14.97 -8.38 -8.03
N THR A 39 -14.66 -9.10 -6.97
CA THR A 39 -15.41 -9.12 -5.71
C THR A 39 -14.92 -8.06 -4.73
N VAL A 40 -15.75 -7.77 -3.73
CA VAL A 40 -15.33 -6.96 -2.58
C VAL A 40 -14.15 -7.62 -1.88
N ASP A 41 -14.16 -8.94 -1.72
CA ASP A 41 -13.07 -9.69 -1.09
C ASP A 41 -11.72 -9.50 -1.82
N GLU A 42 -11.70 -9.70 -3.14
CA GLU A 42 -10.49 -9.51 -3.95
C GLU A 42 -9.96 -8.07 -3.89
N LEU A 43 -10.86 -7.08 -3.92
CA LEU A 43 -10.47 -5.67 -3.81
C LEU A 43 -9.84 -5.33 -2.45
N LEU A 44 -10.32 -5.92 -1.35
CA LEU A 44 -9.74 -5.70 -0.02
C LEU A 44 -8.34 -6.32 0.09
N HIS A 45 -8.11 -7.48 -0.50
CA HIS A 45 -6.78 -8.10 -0.54
C HIS A 45 -5.81 -7.26 -1.39
N GLU A 46 -6.25 -6.79 -2.56
CA GLU A 46 -5.44 -5.89 -3.39
C GLU A 46 -5.12 -4.59 -2.64
N TRP A 47 -6.06 -4.05 -1.86
CA TRP A 47 -5.81 -2.84 -1.08
C TRP A 47 -4.70 -3.02 -0.03
N VAL A 48 -4.69 -4.13 0.70
CA VAL A 48 -3.61 -4.43 1.67
C VAL A 48 -2.26 -4.58 0.97
N HIS A 49 -2.24 -5.27 -0.17
CA HIS A 49 -1.05 -5.43 -0.99
C HIS A 49 -0.53 -4.07 -1.49
N HIS A 50 -1.43 -3.22 -2.00
CA HIS A 50 -1.13 -1.90 -2.53
C HIS A 50 -0.55 -0.95 -1.47
N ASP A 51 -1.13 -0.91 -0.26
CA ASP A 51 -0.59 -0.14 0.87
C ASP A 51 0.85 -0.56 1.20
N SER A 52 1.11 -1.87 1.25
CA SER A 52 2.44 -2.42 1.55
C SER A 52 3.46 -2.09 0.45
N ASN A 53 3.03 -2.12 -0.82
CA ASN A 53 3.87 -1.75 -1.95
C ASN A 53 4.33 -0.28 -1.87
N HIS A 54 3.44 0.64 -1.50
CA HIS A 54 3.80 2.04 -1.34
C HIS A 54 4.69 2.32 -0.14
N LEU A 55 4.49 1.61 0.99
CA LEU A 55 5.40 1.71 2.13
C LEU A 55 6.82 1.28 1.75
N ARG A 56 6.94 0.17 1.00
CA ARG A 56 8.23 -0.28 0.46
C ARG A 56 8.85 0.77 -0.47
N GLN A 57 8.08 1.38 -1.37
CA GLN A 57 8.58 2.45 -2.24
C GLN A 57 9.07 3.67 -1.44
N ALA A 58 8.30 4.12 -0.44
CA ALA A 58 8.67 5.25 0.41
C ALA A 58 9.98 4.98 1.17
N LEU A 59 10.13 3.77 1.73
CA LEU A 59 11.38 3.35 2.37
C LEU A 59 12.55 3.37 1.38
N GLY A 60 12.33 2.84 0.16
CA GLY A 60 13.33 2.87 -0.90
C GLY A 60 13.80 4.29 -1.25
N ASN A 61 12.88 5.25 -1.30
CA ASN A 61 13.22 6.66 -1.55
C ASN A 61 14.09 7.25 -0.43
N VAL A 62 13.80 6.94 0.84
CA VAL A 62 14.61 7.40 1.97
C VAL A 62 16.01 6.79 1.92
N GLN A 63 16.11 5.49 1.64
CA GLN A 63 17.40 4.80 1.48
C GLN A 63 18.22 5.38 0.31
N ALA A 64 17.58 5.64 -0.83
CA ALA A 64 18.23 6.25 -1.99
C ALA A 64 18.73 7.67 -1.70
N ASN A 65 17.96 8.47 -0.96
CA ASN A 65 18.31 9.85 -0.62
C ASN A 65 19.61 9.95 0.21
N VAL A 66 19.83 9.01 1.13
CA VAL A 66 21.04 9.02 1.98
C VAL A 66 22.23 8.32 1.31
N TRP A 67 21.99 7.52 0.26
CA TRP A 67 23.01 6.68 -0.37
C TRP A 67 24.28 7.47 -0.73
N GLN A 68 24.12 8.66 -1.33
CA GLN A 68 25.27 9.45 -1.75
C GLN A 68 26.16 9.91 -0.58
N ASN A 69 25.58 10.06 0.62
CA ASN A 69 26.28 10.54 1.81
C ASN A 69 26.92 9.41 2.64
N MET A 70 26.65 8.14 2.32
CA MET A 70 27.15 7.00 3.12
C MET A 70 28.68 6.75 2.98
N GLY A 71 29.34 7.29 1.94
CA GLY A 71 30.77 7.04 1.70
C GLY A 71 31.12 5.55 1.69
N ASN A 72 32.17 5.16 2.40
CA ASN A 72 32.63 3.76 2.50
C ASN A 72 31.63 2.83 3.20
N ALA A 73 30.68 3.35 4.00
CA ALA A 73 29.68 2.53 4.67
C ALA A 73 28.72 1.82 3.70
N ARG A 74 28.66 2.24 2.41
CA ARG A 74 27.91 1.53 1.36
C ARG A 74 28.31 0.06 1.21
N ARG A 75 29.56 -0.30 1.57
CA ARG A 75 30.08 -1.67 1.53
C ARG A 75 29.35 -2.64 2.48
N PHE A 76 28.70 -2.16 3.54
CA PHE A 76 27.86 -3.02 4.39
C PHE A 76 26.56 -3.47 3.68
N THR A 77 26.06 -2.67 2.74
CA THR A 77 24.80 -2.94 2.02
C THR A 77 25.05 -3.65 0.68
N ARG A 78 26.12 -3.28 -0.02
CA ARG A 78 26.62 -3.98 -1.20
C ARG A 78 28.09 -4.30 -0.96
N PRO A 79 28.40 -5.45 -0.31
CA PRO A 79 29.76 -5.96 -0.27
C PRO A 79 30.24 -6.10 -1.72
N GLU A 80 31.50 -5.73 -1.98
CA GLU A 80 32.11 -5.88 -3.31
C GLU A 80 31.91 -7.35 -3.76
N GLN A 81 31.33 -7.54 -4.95
CA GLN A 81 31.23 -8.85 -5.59
C GLN A 81 32.59 -9.28 -6.09
#